data_AF-A0A7K3S7A7-F1
#
_entry.id   AF-A0A7K3S7A7-F1
#
_cell.length_a   1.000
_cell.length_b   1.000
_cell.length_c   1.000
_cell.angle_alpha   90.00
_cell.angle_beta   90.00
_cell.angle_gamma   90.00
#
_symmetry.space_group_name_H-M   'P 1'
#
loop_
_entity.id
_entity.type
_entity.pdbx_description
1 polymer ?
#
loop_
_entity_poly.entity_id
_entity_poly.type
_entity_poly.pdbx_seq_one_letter_code
_entity_poly.pdbx_strand_id
1 'polypeptide(L)' 'LAEVLRRLIAALGSSPGSACPVCADTGIEWRQERGEEPWAGPVCTGCGIAVPQPALTDRTLARARLPRHRRPAAAAAA' A
#
# COMPACT_ATOMS: atom_id res chain seq x y z
N LEU A 1 12.60 -7.28 -10.95
CA LEU A 1 11.21 -6.93 -11.33
C LEU A 1 10.29 -8.16 -11.42
N ALA A 2 10.67 -9.24 -12.11
CA ALA A 2 9.81 -10.42 -12.32
C ALA A 2 9.23 -11.02 -11.02
N GLU A 3 10.01 -11.07 -9.95
CA GLU A 3 9.54 -11.62 -8.67
C GLU A 3 8.39 -10.82 -8.04
N VAL A 4 8.44 -9.49 -8.13
CA VAL A 4 7.37 -8.63 -7.62
C VAL A 4 6.07 -8.90 -8.37
N LEU A 5 6.14 -8.95 -9.70
CA LEU A 5 4.97 -9.24 -10.54
C LEU A 5 4.39 -10.63 -10.23
N ARG A 6 5.25 -11.66 -10.07
CA ARG A 6 4.79 -13.00 -9.69
C ARG A 6 4.03 -13.00 -8.36
N ARG A 7 4.53 -12.28 -7.35
CA ARG A 7 3.84 -12.15 -6.04
C ARG A 7 2.52 -11.41 -6.15
N LEU A 8 2.45 -10.36 -6.98
CA LEU A 8 1.20 -9.64 -7.22
C LEU A 8 0.16 -10.53 -7.91
N ILE A 9 0.55 -11.25 -8.96
CA ILE A 9 -0.33 -12.19 -9.66
C ILE A 9 -0.81 -13.30 -8.73
N ALA A 10 0.09 -13.88 -7.93
CA ALA A 10 -0.27 -14.90 -6.94
C ALA A 10 -1.27 -14.38 -5.90
N ALA A 11 -1.10 -13.13 -5.44
CA ALA A 11 -2.02 -12.50 -4.51
C ALA A 11 -3.40 -12.22 -5.13
N LEU A 12 -3.45 -11.85 -6.41
CA LEU A 12 -4.70 -11.69 -7.16
C LEU A 12 -5.44 -13.02 -7.37
N GLY A 13 -4.71 -14.14 -7.46
CA GLY A 13 -5.29 -15.48 -7.50
C GLY A 13 -5.65 -16.07 -6.13
N SER A 14 -5.37 -15.35 -5.04
CA SER A 14 -5.60 -15.78 -3.66
C SER A 14 -6.71 -14.98 -2.99
N SER A 15 -7.12 -15.40 -1.78
CA SER A 15 -8.06 -14.61 -0.98
C SER A 15 -7.44 -13.24 -0.60
N PRO A 16 -8.20 -12.14 -0.63
CA PRO A 16 -7.71 -10.82 -0.27
C PRO A 16 -7.13 -10.77 1.15
N GLY A 17 -6.01 -10.04 1.31
CA GLY A 17 -5.27 -9.94 2.57
C GLY A 17 -5.36 -8.58 3.25
N SER A 18 -4.78 -8.47 4.45
CA SER A 18 -4.59 -7.20 5.17
C SER A 18 -3.16 -6.67 5.11
N ALA A 19 -2.28 -7.38 4.40
CA ALA A 19 -0.85 -7.11 4.31
C ALA A 19 -0.41 -6.93 2.86
N CYS A 20 0.76 -6.31 2.68
CA CYS A 20 1.42 -6.20 1.41
C CYS A 20 1.81 -7.60 0.89
N PRO A 21 1.39 -8.01 -0.32
CA PRO A 21 1.74 -9.32 -0.87
C PRO A 21 3.24 -9.46 -1.21
N VAL A 22 3.99 -8.35 -1.16
CA VAL A 22 5.42 -8.35 -1.50
C VAL A 22 6.31 -8.48 -0.27
N CYS A 23 6.07 -7.66 0.77
CA CYS A 23 6.90 -7.62 1.98
C CYS A 23 6.17 -8.02 3.27
N ALA A 24 4.88 -8.41 3.20
CA ALA A 24 4.02 -8.74 4.33
C ALA A 24 3.75 -7.61 5.35
N ASP A 25 4.20 -6.38 5.09
CA ASP A 25 3.91 -5.21 5.92
C ASP A 25 2.43 -4.81 5.84
N THR A 26 1.85 -4.30 6.94
CA THR A 26 0.43 -3.89 7.00
C THR A 26 0.23 -2.38 6.82
N GLY A 27 1.32 -1.62 6.72
CA GLY A 27 1.35 -0.20 6.43
C GLY A 27 0.98 0.07 4.97
N ILE A 28 -0.33 0.15 4.69
CA ILE A 28 -0.86 0.54 3.38
C ILE A 28 -1.53 1.91 3.47
N GLU A 29 -1.14 2.84 2.61
CA GLU A 29 -1.65 4.21 2.55
C GLU A 29 -2.17 4.58 1.17
N TRP A 30 -3.26 5.34 1.11
CA TRP A 30 -3.75 5.89 -0.14
C TRP A 30 -2.87 7.06 -0.57
N ARG A 31 -2.22 6.94 -1.73
CA ARG A 31 -1.42 8.02 -2.33
C ARG A 31 -2.07 8.52 -3.61
N GLN A 32 -1.89 9.81 -3.81
CA GLN A 32 -2.28 10.53 -5.02
C GLN A 32 -0.98 11.00 -5.65
N GLU A 33 -0.55 10.35 -6.72
CA GLU A 33 0.62 10.78 -7.47
C GLU A 33 0.18 11.77 -8.55
N ARG A 34 0.85 12.92 -8.58
CA ARG A 34 0.63 13.95 -9.59
C ARG A 34 1.63 13.71 -10.71
N GLY A 35 1.12 13.41 -11.90
CA GLY A 35 1.89 13.17 -13.11
C GLY A 35 1.01 13.38 -14.34
N GLU A 36 1.50 12.99 -15.51
CA GLU A 36 0.81 13.14 -16.79
C GLU A 36 -0.51 12.33 -16.84
N GLU A 37 -0.54 11.18 -16.17
CA GLU A 37 -1.75 10.41 -15.84
C GLU A 37 -1.90 10.36 -14.32
N PRO A 38 -2.86 11.10 -13.73
CA PRO A 38 -3.08 11.12 -12.29
C PRO A 38 -3.46 9.73 -11.78
N TRP A 39 -2.64 9.16 -10.91
CA TRP A 39 -2.91 7.86 -10.30
C TRP A 39 -3.26 8.01 -8.82
N ALA A 40 -4.31 7.29 -8.42
CA ALA A 40 -4.83 7.23 -7.07
C ALA A 40 -4.89 5.78 -6.60
N GLY A 41 -4.15 5.42 -5.56
CA GLY A 41 -4.25 4.06 -5.05
C GLY A 41 -3.44 3.73 -3.80
N PRO A 42 -3.59 2.50 -3.29
CA PRO A 42 -2.90 2.07 -2.09
C PRO A 42 -1.43 1.76 -2.40
N VAL A 43 -0.54 2.32 -1.58
CA VAL A 43 0.91 2.12 -1.62
C VAL A 43 1.37 1.55 -0.28
N CYS A 44 2.22 0.53 -0.32
CA CYS A 44 2.86 0.04 0.89
C CYS A 44 3.93 1.01 1.37
N THR A 45 3.87 1.43 2.64
CA THR A 45 4.85 2.32 3.27
C THR A 45 6.17 1.61 3.58
N GLY A 46 6.19 0.27 3.63
CA GLY A 46 7.39 -0.51 3.90
C GLY A 46 8.28 -0.70 2.67
N CYS A 47 7.69 -1.10 1.53
CA CYS A 47 8.45 -1.39 0.30
C CYS A 47 8.18 -0.42 -0.87
N GLY A 48 7.25 0.53 -0.72
CA GLY A 48 6.94 1.55 -1.73
C GLY A 48 6.09 1.08 -2.90
N ILE A 49 5.63 -0.17 -2.91
CA ILE A 49 4.91 -0.75 -4.05
C ILE A 49 3.44 -0.34 -4.03
N ALA A 50 2.92 0.05 -5.20
CA ALA A 50 1.50 0.18 -5.46
C ALA A 50 0.85 -1.20 -5.38
N VAL A 51 0.02 -1.42 -4.37
CA VAL A 51 -0.63 -2.70 -4.13
C VAL A 51 -1.94 -2.74 -4.92
N PRO A 52 -2.24 -3.81 -5.68
CA PRO A 52 -3.52 -3.95 -6.35
C PRO A 52 -4.67 -3.96 -5.34
N GLN A 53 -5.70 -3.13 -5.56
CA GLN A 53 -6.87 -3.10 -4.67
C GLN A 53 -7.53 -4.47 -4.48
N PRO A 54 -7.70 -5.33 -5.51
CA PRO A 54 -8.32 -6.64 -5.34
C PRO A 54 -7.54 -7.60 -4.44
N ALA A 55 -6.23 -7.37 -4.26
CA ALA A 55 -5.41 -8.17 -3.34
C ALA A 55 -5.62 -7.78 -1.86
N LEU A 56 -6.34 -6.70 -1.59
CA LEU A 56 -6.58 -6.17 -0.25
C LEU A 56 -8.04 -6.34 0.16
N THR A 57 -8.24 -6.67 1.43
CA THR A 57 -9.55 -6.66 2.08
C THR A 57 -10.15 -5.25 2.08
N ASP A 58 -11.48 -5.16 2.03
CA ASP A 58 -12.23 -3.89 2.10
C ASP A 58 -11.85 -3.08 3.35
N ARG A 59 -11.66 -3.75 4.49
CA ARG A 59 -11.22 -3.12 5.74
C ARG A 59 -9.86 -2.44 5.58
N THR A 60 -8.94 -3.04 4.85
CA THR A 60 -7.60 -2.50 4.64
C THR A 60 -7.64 -1.33 3.67
N LEU A 61 -8.44 -1.44 2.60
CA LEU A 61 -8.69 -0.32 1.68
C LEU A 61 -9.34 0.88 2.40
N ALA A 62 -10.35 0.63 3.24
CA ALA A 62 -10.99 1.67 4.04
C ALA A 62 -9.97 2.35 4.97
N ARG A 63 -9.13 1.57 5.66
CA ARG A 63 -8.04 2.10 6.51
C ARG A 63 -7.00 2.88 5.74
N ALA A 64 -6.63 2.44 4.54
CA ALA A 64 -5.65 3.13 3.70
C ALA A 64 -6.13 4.51 3.24
N ARG A 65 -7.44 4.65 3.01
CA ARG A 65 -8.10 5.91 2.61
C ARG A 65 -8.29 6.89 3.76
N LEU A 66 -8.22 6.43 5.00
CA LEU A 66 -8.31 7.34 6.14
C LEU A 66 -7.09 8.28 6.11
N PRO A 67 -7.29 9.60 6.25
CA PRO A 67 -6.18 10.52 6.40
C PRO A 67 -5.43 10.12 7.66
N ARG A 68 -4.26 9.50 7.48
CA ARG A 68 -3.40 9.23 8.62
C ARG A 68 -2.91 10.57 9.10
N HIS A 69 -3.36 10.98 10.29
CA HIS A 69 -2.71 12.06 11.02
C HIS A 69 -1.24 11.69 11.07
N ARG A 70 -0.44 12.43 10.30
CA ARG A 70 1.00 12.30 10.25
C ARG A 70 1.42 12.46 11.70
N ARG A 71 1.80 11.36 12.37
CA ARG A 71 2.35 11.45 13.72
C ARG A 71 3.53 12.40 13.56
N PRO A 72 3.53 13.58 14.20
CA PRO A 72 4.63 14.52 14.01
C PRO A 72 5.90 13.71 14.28
N ALA A 73 6.81 13.72 13.31
CA ALA A 73 8.14 13.19 13.55
C ALA A 73 8.60 13.92 14.81
N ALA A 74 8.73 13.18 15.92
CA ALA A 74 9.25 13.76 17.14
C ALA A 74 10.56 14.42 16.74
N ALA A 75 10.59 15.75 16.78
CA ALA A 75 11.76 16.53 16.43
C ALA A 75 12.89 15.95 17.28
N ALA A 76 13.87 15.34 16.62
CA ALA A 76 15.09 14.93 17.26
C ALA A 76 15.72 16.21 17.81
N ALA A 77 15.62 16.39 19.12
CA ALA A 77 16.35 17.40 19.86
C ALA A 77 17.83 17.03 19.81
N ALA A 78 18.66 17.94 19.31
CA ALA A 78 20.07 18.08 19.61
C ALA A 78 20.44 19.55 19.48
#